data_AF-A0A832ZEB7-F1
#
_entry.id   AF-A0A832ZEB7-F1
#
_cell.length_a   1.000
_cell.length_b   1.000
_cell.length_c   1.000
_cell.angle_alpha   90.00
_cell.angle_beta   90.00
_cell.angle_gamma   90.00
#
_symmetry.space_group_name_H-M   'P 1'
#
loop_
_entity.id
_entity.type
_entity.pdbx_description
1 polymer ?
#
loop_
_entity_poly.entity_id
_entity_poly.type
_entity_poly.pdbx_seq_one_letter_code
_entity_poly.pdbx_strand_id
1 'polypeptide(L)' 'MINFPLRKIREGLVELLVPDFDAYKRPNGVYEPAWAPVFYNPRMSFNRDIAVVFARAYARLQGIDKIVVVEPLAG' A
#
# COMPACT_ATOMS: atom_id res chain seq x y z
N MET A 1 8.46 0.38 -20.44
CA MET A 1 9.57 0.47 -19.46
C MET A 1 9.14 1.46 -18.39
N ILE A 2 9.35 1.18 -17.11
CA ILE A 2 9.05 2.16 -16.04
C ILE A 2 10.06 3.29 -16.14
N ASN A 3 9.59 4.54 -16.30
CA ASN A 3 10.41 5.70 -16.66
C ASN A 3 10.53 6.74 -15.52
N PHE A 4 10.38 6.30 -14.28
CA PHE A 4 10.51 7.14 -13.08
C PHE A 4 11.30 6.39 -12.00
N PRO A 5 11.94 7.09 -11.04
CA PRO A 5 12.76 6.45 -10.01
C PRO A 5 11.89 5.59 -9.09
N LEU A 6 12.40 4.41 -8.75
CA LEU A 6 11.73 3.42 -7.93
C LEU A 6 12.52 3.14 -6.65
N ARG A 7 11.81 2.84 -5.57
CA ARG A 7 12.35 2.31 -4.33
C ARG A 7 11.69 0.97 -4.03
N LYS A 8 12.49 -0.03 -3.65
CA LYS A 8 11.98 -1.25 -3.03
C LYS A 8 11.70 -0.98 -1.56
N ILE A 9 10.51 -1.33 -1.11
CA ILE A 9 10.11 -1.25 0.31
C ILE A 9 9.53 -2.59 0.76
N ARG A 10 9.41 -2.75 2.08
CA ARG A 10 8.70 -3.87 2.71
C ARG A 10 7.61 -3.34 3.62
N GLU A 11 6.40 -3.87 3.47
CA GLU A 11 5.28 -3.66 4.40
C GLU A 11 4.74 -5.03 4.83
N GLY A 12 4.85 -5.34 6.12
CA GLY A 12 4.53 -6.67 6.63
C GLY A 12 5.33 -7.78 5.92
N LEU A 13 4.60 -8.69 5.26
CA LEU A 13 5.16 -9.82 4.51
C LEU A 13 5.38 -9.52 3.02
N VAL A 14 4.99 -8.34 2.53
CA VAL A 14 5.03 -7.99 1.10
C VAL A 14 6.21 -7.08 0.80
N GLU A 15 6.92 -7.36 -0.30
CA GLU A 15 7.86 -6.43 -0.91
C GLU A 15 7.20 -5.71 -2.09
N LEU A 16 7.37 -4.40 -2.16
CA LEU A 16 6.75 -3.55 -3.17
C LEU A 16 7.82 -2.72 -3.90
N LEU A 17 7.59 -2.47 -5.18
CA LEU A 17 8.27 -1.40 -5.92
C LEU A 17 7.34 -0.21 -5.98
N VAL A 18 7.74 0.89 -5.33
CA VAL A 18 6.99 2.14 -5.28
C VAL A 18 7.82 3.27 -5.92
N PRO A 19 7.21 4.38 -6.34
CA PRO A 19 7.99 5.56 -6.74
C PRO A 19 8.92 6.01 -5.59
N ASP A 20 10.13 6.42 -5.91
CA ASP A 20 11.09 6.87 -4.90
C ASP A 20 10.59 8.13 -4.19
N PHE A 21 10.39 8.04 -2.88
CA PHE A 21 9.83 9.13 -2.07
C PHE A 21 10.65 10.41 -2.14
N ASP A 22 11.96 10.30 -2.35
CA ASP A 22 12.85 11.45 -2.42
C ASP A 22 12.61 12.29 -3.69
N ALA A 23 12.06 11.69 -4.75
CA ALA A 23 11.74 12.37 -6.00
C ALA A 23 10.41 13.15 -5.97
N TYR A 24 9.55 12.91 -4.99
CA TYR A 24 8.19 13.50 -4.91
C TYR A 24 7.93 14.19 -3.57
N LYS A 25 8.94 14.91 -3.06
CA LYS A 25 8.81 15.76 -1.88
C LYS A 25 8.26 17.13 -2.26
N ARG A 26 7.43 17.69 -1.37
CA ARG A 26 7.06 19.11 -1.39
C ARG A 26 8.26 20.00 -1.09
N PRO A 27 8.17 21.33 -1.34
CA PRO A 27 9.23 22.27 -0.97
C PRO A 27 9.65 22.22 0.50
N ASN A 28 8.75 21.78 1.40
CA ASN A 28 9.04 21.58 2.81
C ASN A 28 9.67 20.21 3.15
N GLY A 29 10.08 19.44 2.14
CA GLY A 29 10.76 18.15 2.31
C GLY A 29 9.86 16.96 2.65
N VAL A 30 8.55 17.18 2.80
CA VAL A 30 7.60 16.10 3.11
C VAL A 30 7.15 15.43 1.81
N TYR A 31 7.16 14.09 1.78
CA TYR A 31 6.64 13.31 0.66
C TYR A 31 5.15 13.59 0.41
N GLU A 32 4.79 13.82 -0.84
CA GLU A 32 3.41 13.99 -1.31
C GLU A 32 3.03 12.81 -2.22
N PRO A 33 2.33 11.79 -1.70
CA PRO A 33 1.92 10.63 -2.49
C PRO A 33 1.12 10.99 -3.74
N ALA A 34 0.33 12.08 -3.69
CA ALA A 34 -0.48 12.53 -4.81
C ALA A 34 0.33 13.06 -6.01
N TRP A 35 1.62 13.36 -5.82
CA TRP A 35 2.51 13.81 -6.90
C TRP A 35 3.26 12.66 -7.58
N ALA A 36 3.24 11.47 -6.98
CA ALA A 36 3.87 10.29 -7.54
C ALA A 36 3.01 9.70 -8.68
N PRO A 37 3.63 9.09 -9.71
CA PRO A 37 2.90 8.49 -10.84
C PRO A 37 2.10 7.24 -10.46
N VAL A 38 2.44 6.62 -9.33
CA VAL A 38 1.67 5.56 -8.67
C VAL A 38 1.53 5.98 -7.22
N PHE A 39 0.29 6.01 -6.72
CA PHE A 39 0.02 6.48 -5.37
C PHE A 39 0.55 5.46 -4.36
N TYR A 40 1.26 5.88 -3.31
CA TYR A 40 1.51 5.01 -2.17
C TYR A 40 1.68 5.88 -0.92
N ASN A 41 0.81 5.71 0.06
CA ASN A 41 0.95 6.43 1.33
C ASN A 41 1.53 5.50 2.41
N PRO A 42 2.78 5.66 2.84
CA PRO A 42 3.37 4.85 3.91
C PRO A 42 2.65 5.04 5.26
N ARG A 43 1.95 6.16 5.48
CA ARG A 43 1.17 6.39 6.71
C ARG A 43 -0.10 5.54 6.79
N MET A 44 -0.51 4.89 5.70
CA MET A 44 -1.67 4.01 5.64
C MET A 44 -1.37 2.57 6.04
N SER A 45 -0.13 2.25 6.48
CA SER A 45 0.24 0.88 6.89
C SER A 45 -0.69 0.34 7.97
N PHE A 46 -0.96 1.12 9.02
CA PHE A 46 -1.87 0.72 10.10
C PHE A 46 -3.30 0.46 9.63
N ASN A 47 -3.79 1.25 8.66
CA ASN A 47 -5.11 1.01 8.08
C ASN A 47 -5.17 -0.34 7.34
N ARG A 48 -4.12 -0.67 6.58
CA ARG A 48 -4.00 -1.96 5.89
C ARG A 48 -3.82 -3.13 6.85
N ASP A 49 -3.09 -2.95 7.95
CA ASP A 49 -2.98 -3.96 9.02
C ASP A 49 -4.36 -4.33 9.57
N ILE A 50 -5.21 -3.33 9.85
CA ILE A 50 -6.59 -3.56 10.30
C ILE A 50 -7.39 -4.31 9.22
N ALA A 51 -7.27 -3.94 7.95
CA ALA A 51 -7.99 -4.60 6.86
C ALA A 51 -7.63 -6.10 6.77
N VAL A 52 -6.34 -6.44 6.91
CA VAL A 52 -5.87 -7.83 6.93
C VAL A 52 -6.43 -8.58 8.14
N VAL A 53 -6.34 -8.00 9.34
CA VAL A 53 -6.87 -8.60 10.58
C VAL A 53 -8.37 -8.85 10.46
N PHE A 54 -9.12 -7.86 9.96
CA PHE A 54 -10.57 -7.95 9.79
C PHE A 54 -10.96 -9.05 8.78
N ALA A 55 -10.33 -9.08 7.60
CA ALA A 55 -10.61 -10.10 6.59
C ALA A 55 -10.34 -11.52 7.11
N ARG A 56 -9.24 -11.71 7.85
CA ARG A 56 -8.90 -12.99 8.48
C ARG A 56 -9.88 -13.38 9.58
N ALA A 57 -10.27 -12.44 10.44
CA ALA A 57 -11.23 -12.69 11.51
C ALA A 57 -12.61 -13.03 10.96
N TYR A 58 -13.09 -12.27 9.96
CA TYR A 58 -14.36 -12.51 9.29
C TYR A 58 -14.42 -13.90 8.66
N ALA A 59 -13.42 -14.27 7.86
CA ALA A 59 -13.37 -15.58 7.21
C ALA A 59 -13.43 -16.72 8.25
N ARG A 60 -12.68 -16.60 9.35
CA ARG A 60 -12.70 -17.59 10.44
C ARG A 60 -14.06 -17.68 11.12
N LEU A 61 -14.68 -16.55 11.44
CA LEU A 61 -15.99 -16.53 12.15
C LEU A 61 -17.13 -17.08 11.28
N GLN A 62 -17.04 -16.91 9.96
CA GLN A 62 -18.04 -17.41 9.02
C GLN A 62 -17.76 -18.84 8.53
N GLY A 63 -16.64 -19.46 8.94
CA GLY A 63 -16.24 -20.78 8.43
C GLY A 63 -15.93 -20.77 6.93
N ILE A 64 -15.44 -19.65 6.40
CA ILE A 64 -15.10 -19.49 4.97
C ILE A 64 -13.63 -19.87 4.77
N ASP A 65 -13.38 -20.95 4.02
CA ASP A 65 -12.02 -21.41 3.71
C ASP A 65 -11.29 -20.49 2.74
N LYS A 66 -12.02 -19.86 1.80
CA LYS A 66 -11.47 -18.95 0.79
C LYS A 66 -12.33 -17.70 0.65
N ILE A 67 -11.83 -16.58 1.13
CA ILE A 67 -12.45 -15.27 0.95
C ILE A 67 -12.13 -14.72 -0.45
N VAL A 68 -13.12 -14.12 -1.10
CA VAL A 68 -12.94 -13.32 -2.31
C VAL A 68 -13.02 -11.84 -1.91
N VAL A 69 -12.00 -11.07 -2.29
CA VAL A 69 -11.88 -9.65 -1.96
C VAL A 69 -11.72 -8.82 -3.23
N VAL A 70 -12.11 -7.55 -3.17
CA VAL A 70 -11.93 -6.57 -4.24
C VAL A 70 -11.23 -5.35 -3.68
N GLU A 71 -10.22 -4.85 -4.39
CA GLU A 71 -9.58 -3.57 -4.11
C GLU A 71 -9.78 -2.65 -5.33
N PRO A 72 -10.92 -1.95 -5.41
CA PRO A 72 -11.34 -1.27 -6.64
C PRO A 72 -10.47 -0.05 -6.97
N LEU A 73 -9.73 0.48 -6.00
CA LEU A 73 -8.87 1.65 -6.14
C LEU A 73 -7.43 1.33 -5.69
N ALA A 74 -6.91 0.19 -6.18
CA ALA A 74 -5.53 -0.20 -5.89
C ALA A 74 -4.55 0.86 -6.41
N GLY A 75 -3.92 1.56 -5.46
CA GLY A 75 -2.86 2.55 -5.63
C GLY A 75 -1.70 2.19 -4.73
#